data_AF-A0A8D8GTT7-F1
#
_entry.id   AF-A0A8D8GTT7-F1
#
_cell.length_a   1.000
_cell.length_b   1.000
_cell.length_c   1.000
_cell.angle_alpha   90.00
_cell.angle_beta   90.00
_cell.angle_gamma   90.00
#
_symmetry.space_group_name_H-M   'P 1'
#
loop_
_entity.id
_entity.type
_entity.pdbx_description
1 polymer ?
#
loop_
_entity_poly.entity_id
_entity_poly.type
_entity_poly.pdbx_seq_one_letter_code
_entity_poly.pdbx_strand_id
1 'polypeptide(L)'
;LAAWRRTSVKLSVPERMGHMMSEAAVSITITSLTDMLSFWIGIACPFPSVQIFCTYSGLAVCFTYLWHVTFFAACMAVSGHCEFKNLHAIFGYRVLPESVAIK
;
A
#
# COMPACT_ATOMS: atom_id res chain seq x y z
N LEU A 1 -6.66 -0.36 0.32
CA LEU A 1 -7.62 -1.06 1.21
C LEU A 1 -9.00 -1.27 0.57
N ALA A 2 -9.62 -0.27 -0.06
CA ALA A 2 -10.90 -0.45 -0.75
C ALA A 2 -10.85 -1.56 -1.83
N ALA A 3 -9.77 -1.64 -2.61
CA ALA A 3 -9.56 -2.71 -3.59
C ALA A 3 -9.46 -4.12 -2.96
N TRP A 4 -8.91 -4.25 -1.75
CA TRP A 4 -8.85 -5.55 -1.03
C TRP A 4 -10.23 -6.03 -0.59
N ARG A 5 -11.11 -5.10 -0.21
CA ARG A 5 -12.50 -5.44 0.15
C ARG A 5 -13.37 -5.79 -1.05
N ARG A 6 -12.95 -5.39 -2.26
CA ARG A 6 -13.65 -5.70 -3.52
C ARG A 6 -13.24 -7.05 -4.10
N THR A 7 -12.10 -7.63 -3.70
CA THR A 7 -11.70 -8.97 -4.16
C THR A 7 -12.46 -10.06 -3.43
N SER A 8 -12.88 -11.10 -4.17
CA SER A 8 -13.63 -12.22 -3.62
C SER A 8 -12.84 -12.97 -2.54
N VAL A 9 -13.48 -13.23 -1.39
CA VAL A 9 -12.90 -13.97 -0.26
C VAL A 9 -12.61 -15.44 -0.59
N LYS A 10 -13.18 -15.96 -1.69
CA LYS A 10 -13.00 -17.36 -2.14
C LYS A 10 -11.67 -17.62 -2.85
N LEU A 11 -10.97 -16.57 -3.28
CA LEU A 11 -9.68 -16.67 -3.97
C LEU A 11 -8.54 -16.87 -2.98
N SER A 12 -7.46 -17.49 -3.44
CA SER A 12 -6.25 -17.66 -2.62
C SER A 12 -5.64 -16.30 -2.25
N VAL A 13 -4.98 -16.21 -1.10
CA VAL A 13 -4.35 -14.96 -0.63
C VAL A 13 -3.39 -14.34 -1.67
N PRO A 14 -2.53 -15.12 -2.37
CA PRO A 14 -1.66 -14.57 -3.42
C PRO A 14 -2.43 -13.98 -4.60
N GLU A 15 -3.50 -14.64 -5.06
CA GLU A 15 -4.33 -14.14 -6.17
C GLU A 15 -5.08 -12.86 -5.78
N ARG A 16 -5.67 -12.83 -4.56
CA ARG A 16 -6.33 -11.62 -4.03
C ARG A 16 -5.35 -10.45 -3.92
N MET A 17 -4.13 -10.72 -3.50
CA MET A 17 -3.08 -9.70 -3.43
C MET A 17 -2.67 -9.22 -4.81
N GLY A 18 -2.50 -10.12 -5.77
CA GLY A 18 -2.17 -9.79 -7.15
C GLY A 18 -3.20 -8.85 -7.77
N HIS A 19 -4.49 -9.17 -7.66
CA HIS A 19 -5.56 -8.30 -8.14
C HIS A 19 -5.60 -6.95 -7.43
N MET A 20 -5.45 -6.95 -6.10
CA MET A 20 -5.47 -5.70 -5.31
C MET A 20 -4.28 -4.80 -5.64
N MET A 21 -3.09 -5.36 -5.77
CA MET A 21 -1.88 -4.63 -6.15
C MET A 21 -1.95 -4.15 -7.60
N SER A 22 -2.52 -4.92 -8.52
CA SER A 22 -2.67 -4.50 -9.92
C SER A 22 -3.47 -3.21 -10.08
N GLU A 23 -4.44 -2.94 -9.20
CA GLU A 23 -5.19 -1.67 -9.25
C GLU A 23 -4.55 -0.62 -8.33
N ALA A 24 -4.31 -0.97 -7.06
CA ALA A 24 -3.89 0.00 -6.05
C ALA A 24 -2.42 0.44 -6.22
N ALA A 25 -1.52 -0.50 -6.54
CA ALA A 25 -0.10 -0.18 -6.68
C ALA A 25 0.18 0.67 -7.92
N VAL A 26 -0.63 0.53 -8.98
CA VAL A 26 -0.53 1.39 -10.18
C VAL A 26 -0.83 2.84 -9.83
N SER A 27 -1.93 3.12 -9.13
CA SER A 27 -2.26 4.49 -8.70
C SER A 27 -1.17 5.10 -7.84
N ILE A 28 -0.64 4.35 -6.87
CA ILE A 28 0.41 4.83 -5.96
C ILE A 28 1.69 5.11 -6.75
N THR A 29 2.08 4.21 -7.67
CA THR A 29 3.27 4.38 -8.50
C THR A 29 3.17 5.61 -9.40
N ILE A 30 2.02 5.86 -10.01
CA ILE A 30 1.82 7.05 -10.85
C ILE A 30 1.96 8.33 -10.03
N THR A 31 1.34 8.41 -8.85
CA THR A 31 1.46 9.56 -7.96
C THR A 31 2.90 9.76 -7.52
N SER A 32 3.55 8.74 -6.96
CA SER A 32 4.94 8.83 -6.49
C SER A 32 5.92 9.18 -7.60
N LEU A 33 5.74 8.62 -8.81
CA LEU A 33 6.59 8.93 -9.96
C LEU A 33 6.44 10.40 -10.39
N THR A 34 5.20 10.90 -10.44
CA THR A 34 4.93 12.29 -10.81
C THR A 34 5.49 13.26 -9.76
N ASP A 35 5.39 12.92 -8.47
CA ASP A 35 5.98 13.69 -7.39
C ASP A 35 7.51 13.71 -7.49
N MET A 36 8.15 12.55 -7.74
CA MET A 36 9.60 12.46 -7.95
C MET A 36 10.07 13.33 -9.11
N LEU A 37 9.38 13.31 -10.25
CA LEU A 37 9.68 14.17 -11.40
C LEU A 37 9.52 15.65 -11.05
N SER A 38 8.46 16.00 -10.33
CA SER A 38 8.19 17.38 -9.89
C SER A 38 9.30 17.90 -8.97
N PHE A 39 9.76 17.07 -8.03
CA PHE A 39 10.87 17.44 -7.15
C PHE A 39 12.21 17.52 -7.87
N TRP A 40 12.49 16.63 -8.83
CA TRP A 40 13.69 16.72 -9.66
C TRP A 40 13.73 18.02 -10.47
N ILE A 41 12.62 18.42 -11.08
CA ILE A 41 12.53 19.71 -11.77
C ILE A 41 12.67 20.87 -10.76
N GLY A 42 12.11 20.73 -9.55
CA GLY A 42 12.23 21.71 -8.47
C GLY A 42 13.67 21.96 -8.00
N ILE A 43 14.55 20.97 -8.07
CA ILE A 43 15.99 21.13 -7.74
C ILE A 43 16.70 22.04 -8.76
N ALA A 44 16.25 22.09 -10.02
CA ALA A 44 16.83 22.97 -11.03
C ALA A 44 16.43 24.46 -10.84
N CYS A 45 15.55 24.76 -9.89
CA CYS A 45 15.09 26.12 -9.60
C CYS A 45 16.26 26.98 -9.06
N PRO A 46 16.41 28.25 -9.49
CA PRO A 46 17.51 29.11 -9.04
C PRO A 46 17.41 29.56 -7.58
N PHE A 47 16.30 29.27 -6.88
CA PHE A 47 16.08 29.68 -5.49
C PHE A 47 16.63 28.62 -4.49
N PRO A 48 17.63 28.95 -3.66
CA PRO A 48 18.29 27.97 -2.77
C PRO A 48 17.35 27.30 -1.77
N SER A 49 16.35 28.02 -1.27
CA SER A 49 15.35 27.46 -0.33
C SER A 49 14.51 26.35 -0.99
N VAL A 50 14.14 26.53 -2.26
CA VAL A 50 13.36 25.55 -3.03
C VAL A 50 14.20 24.31 -3.31
N GLN A 51 15.49 24.47 -3.62
CA GLN A 51 16.40 23.35 -3.85
C GLN A 51 16.47 22.43 -2.64
N ILE A 52 16.71 23.01 -1.45
CA ILE A 52 16.79 22.26 -0.20
C ILE A 52 15.48 21.50 0.06
N PHE A 53 14.34 22.20 -0.05
CA PHE A 53 13.02 21.60 0.13
C PHE A 53 12.76 20.44 -0.85
N CYS A 54 13.04 20.64 -2.14
CA CYS A 54 12.83 19.63 -3.18
C CYS A 54 13.77 18.43 -3.02
N THR A 55 15.02 18.63 -2.58
CA THR A 55 15.93 17.51 -2.29
C THR A 55 15.42 16.65 -1.12
N TYR A 56 15.04 17.26 0.00
CA TYR A 56 14.49 16.51 1.15
C TYR A 56 13.17 15.82 0.81
N SER A 57 12.26 16.51 0.13
CA SER A 57 10.96 15.96 -0.26
C SER A 57 11.11 14.83 -1.28
N GLY A 58 12.02 14.97 -2.26
CA GLY A 58 12.32 13.91 -3.20
C GLY A 58 12.85 12.65 -2.52
N LEU A 59 13.78 12.78 -1.57
CA LEU A 59 14.28 11.66 -0.77
C LEU A 59 13.17 11.02 0.07
N ALA A 60 12.31 11.82 0.69
CA ALA A 60 11.17 11.33 1.48
C ALA A 60 10.17 10.56 0.61
N VAL A 61 9.84 11.04 -0.59
CA VAL A 61 8.94 10.35 -1.52
C VAL A 61 9.56 9.04 -2.03
N CYS A 62 10.84 9.03 -2.39
CA CYS A 62 11.55 7.80 -2.76
C CYS A 62 11.48 6.75 -1.64
N PHE A 63 11.77 7.16 -0.40
CA PHE A 63 11.74 6.26 0.75
C PHE A 63 10.33 5.74 1.05
N THR A 64 9.33 6.62 1.05
CA THR A 64 7.94 6.24 1.31
C THR A 64 7.41 5.31 0.22
N TYR A 65 7.76 5.51 -1.06
CA TYR A 65 7.40 4.60 -2.14
C TYR A 65 7.97 3.19 -1.91
N LEU A 66 9.26 3.09 -1.61
CA LEU A 66 9.91 1.80 -1.30
C LEU A 66 9.25 1.11 -0.10
N TRP A 67 8.96 1.87 0.96
CA TRP A 67 8.29 1.35 2.15
C TRP A 67 6.86 0.87 1.85
N HIS A 68 6.12 1.57 0.99
CA HIS A 68 4.76 1.20 0.60
C HIS A 68 4.73 -0.07 -0.26
N VAL A 69 5.69 -0.24 -1.18
CA VAL A 69 5.74 -1.41 -2.07
C VAL A 69 6.25 -2.65 -1.33
N THR A 70 7.16 -2.50 -0.38
CA THR A 70 7.79 -3.65 0.32
C THR A 70 7.09 -3.96 1.64
N PHE A 71 7.23 -3.08 2.62
CA PHE A 71 6.78 -3.31 3.99
C PHE A 71 5.26 -3.37 4.09
N PHE A 72 4.57 -2.38 3.52
CA PHE A 72 3.11 -2.35 3.57
C PHE A 72 2.49 -3.52 2.80
N ALA A 73 3.02 -3.87 1.62
CA ALA A 73 2.57 -5.05 0.88
C ALA A 73 2.79 -6.36 1.66
N ALA A 74 3.94 -6.52 2.33
CA ALA A 74 4.21 -7.67 3.19
C ALA A 74 3.23 -7.76 4.38
N CYS A 75 2.96 -6.64 5.06
CA CYS A 75 1.96 -6.59 6.12
C CYS A 75 0.56 -6.96 5.62
N MET A 76 0.18 -6.51 4.42
CA MET A 76 -1.07 -6.90 3.77
C MET A 76 -1.12 -8.40 3.45
N ALA A 77 -0.03 -8.99 3.01
CA ALA A 77 0.07 -10.43 2.76
C ALA A 77 -0.17 -11.26 4.03
N VAL A 78 0.48 -10.86 5.12
CA VAL A 78 0.33 -11.48 6.44
C VAL A 78 -1.11 -11.34 6.93
N SER A 79 -1.67 -10.13 6.84
CA SER A 79 -3.05 -9.86 7.24
C SER A 79 -4.06 -10.70 6.44
N GLY A 80 -3.86 -10.84 5.13
CA GLY A 80 -4.71 -11.69 4.29
C GLY A 80 -4.62 -13.17 4.65
N HIS A 81 -3.45 -13.64 5.10
CA HIS A 81 -3.28 -15.01 5.59
C HIS A 81 -3.94 -15.23 6.96
N CYS A 82 -3.94 -14.21 7.83
CA CYS A 82 -4.70 -14.21 9.08
C CYS A 82 -6.22 -14.22 8.82
N GLU A 83 -6.69 -13.42 7.86
CA GLU A 83 -8.09 -13.37 7.42
C GLU A 83 -8.55 -14.75 6.92
N PHE A 84 -7.74 -15.43 6.10
CA PHE A 84 -8.03 -16.79 5.62
C PHE A 84 -8.17 -17.82 6.76
N LYS A 85 -7.45 -17.64 7.86
CA LYS A 85 -7.51 -18.51 9.05
C LYS A 85 -8.64 -18.13 10.03
N ASN A 86 -9.50 -17.15 9.69
CA ASN A 86 -10.52 -16.57 10.57
C ASN A 86 -9.91 -16.06 11.90
N LEU A 87 -8.73 -15.46 11.83
CA LEU A 87 -8.07 -14.84 12.98
C LEU A 87 -8.38 -13.34 12.98
N HIS A 88 -8.58 -12.78 14.17
CA HIS A 88 -8.75 -11.35 14.36
C HIS A 88 -7.48 -10.61 13.91
N ALA A 89 -7.62 -9.62 13.02
CA ALA A 89 -6.49 -8.98 12.33
C ALA A 89 -5.42 -8.38 13.28
N ILE A 90 -5.82 -7.91 14.46
CA ILE A 90 -4.94 -7.32 15.48
C ILE A 90 -4.55 -8.32 16.57
N PHE A 91 -5.52 -9.07 17.10
CA PHE A 91 -5.32 -9.88 18.30
C PHE A 91 -5.00 -11.36 18.02
N GLY A 92 -5.15 -11.82 16.78
CA GLY A 92 -4.84 -13.19 16.40
C GLY A 92 -5.75 -14.27 16.99
N TYR A 93 -6.78 -13.92 17.75
CA TYR A 93 -7.77 -14.88 18.26
C TYR A 93 -8.67 -15.38 17.13
N ARG A 94 -9.09 -16.65 17.17
CA ARG A 94 -10.11 -17.16 16.25
C ARG A 94 -11.43 -16.44 16.49
N VAL A 95 -11.94 -15.83 15.44
CA VAL A 95 -13.28 -15.22 15.41
C VAL A 95 -14.23 -16.12 14.63
N LEU A 96 -15.49 -16.18 15.07
CA LEU A 96 -16.54 -16.88 14.34
C LEU A 96 -16.70 -16.24 12.95
N PRO A 97 -16.81 -17.03 11.87
CA PRO A 97 -16.98 -16.48 10.54
C PRO A 97 -18.30 -15.69 10.46
N GLU A 98 -18.27 -14.53 9.81
CA GLU A 98 -19.41 -13.60 9.68
C GLU A 98 -20.68 -14.28 9.16
N SER A 99 -20.55 -15.37 8.39
CA SER A 99 -21.68 -16.16 7.88
C SER A 99 -22.53 -16.84 8.95
N VAL A 100 -22.08 -16.86 10.21
CA VAL A 100 -22.82 -17.43 11.35
C VAL A 100 -23.36 -16.33 12.27
N ALA A 101 -22.84 -15.11 12.16
CA ALA A 101 -23.26 -13.97 12.99
C ALA A 101 -24.54 -13.29 12.46
N ILE A 102 -24.89 -13.52 11.20
CA ILE A 102 -26.16 -13.10 10.60
C ILE A 102 -27.08 -14.33 10.57
N LYS A 103 -27.81 -14.56 11.66
CA LYS A 103 -28.93 -15.52 11.70
C LYS A 103 -30.14 -14.86 12.34
#